data_AF-A0A3C0NFK8-F1
#
_entry.id   AF-A0A3C0NFK8-F1
#
_cell.length_a   1.000
_cell.length_b   1.000
_cell.length_c   1.000
_cell.angle_alpha   90.00
_cell.angle_beta   90.00
_cell.angle_gamma   90.00
#
_symmetry.space_group_name_H-M   'P 1'
#
loop_
_entity.id
_entity.type
_entity.pdbx_description
1 polymer ?
#
loop_
_entity_poly.entity_id
_entity_poly.type
_entity_poly.pdbx_seq_one_letter_code
_entity_poly.pdbx_strand_id
1 'polypeptide(L)'
;MQSSPVYSSFTALALKIAGLIMILYYLLDCIITAIPYNPLQITWQVGFTTLLVERGLTPMVGIALLFAGYRLDNPGAASMADQKPAIQDLRFWALLLSTLLGLIFLLLVPFHFNNIRLQSDGALKQINSRASQAVSRIDAQRPQIEAQLKDPRGVAQLKQQIEKLDQAIESGQIPPEQLPQAKANRQLLDSITKDPTKAINQQVEEAKNKILAEKLEVEKRTKTEALKSQSRIGLNSLLLAIGYGLIGWTGLRSLLSSSAGRSKV
;
A
#
# COMPACT_ATOMS: atom_id res chain seq x y z
N MET A 1 -0.89 46.61 20.84
CA MET A 1 0.54 46.28 20.62
C MET A 1 0.87 46.56 19.17
N GLN A 2 1.61 47.63 18.90
CA GLN A 2 2.04 48.01 17.54
C GLN A 2 3.32 47.24 17.22
N SER A 3 3.24 46.23 16.34
CA SER A 3 4.44 45.58 15.79
C SER A 3 5.15 46.56 14.86
N SER A 4 6.46 46.74 15.04
CA SER A 4 7.26 47.65 14.23
C SER A 4 7.24 47.22 12.75
N PRO A 5 7.09 48.15 11.78
CA PRO A 5 6.86 47.85 10.35
C PRO A 5 7.96 46.99 9.69
N VAL A 6 9.18 47.02 10.25
CA VAL A 6 10.33 46.23 9.77
C VAL A 6 10.13 44.73 9.98
N TYR A 7 9.56 44.31 11.12
CA TYR A 7 9.29 42.89 11.40
C TYR A 7 8.17 42.32 10.53
N SER A 8 7.19 43.16 10.15
CA SER A 8 6.08 42.75 9.27
C SER A 8 6.58 42.41 7.86
N SER A 9 7.50 43.21 7.32
CA SER A 9 8.02 43.05 5.95
C SER A 9 8.94 41.82 5.82
N PHE A 10 9.82 41.60 6.79
CA PHE A 10 10.67 40.40 6.83
C PHE A 10 9.85 39.13 7.00
N THR A 11 8.85 39.14 7.90
CA THR A 11 7.94 38.00 8.11
C THR A 11 7.15 37.67 6.85
N ALA A 12 6.60 38.69 6.16
CA ALA A 12 5.89 38.51 4.91
C ALA A 12 6.77 37.86 3.82
N LEU A 13 8.02 38.33 3.68
CA LEU A 13 8.99 37.78 2.73
C LEU A 13 9.37 36.33 3.08
N ALA A 14 9.62 36.04 4.35
CA ALA A 14 9.94 34.69 4.82
C ALA A 14 8.79 33.70 4.52
N LEU A 15 7.53 34.09 4.77
CA LEU A 15 6.35 33.27 4.47
C LEU A 15 6.20 32.99 2.96
N LYS A 16 6.41 34.00 2.12
CA LYS A 16 6.35 33.84 0.65
C LYS A 16 7.44 32.89 0.14
N ILE A 17 8.68 33.04 0.61
CA ILE A 17 9.80 32.18 0.23
C ILE A 17 9.58 30.75 0.71
N ALA A 18 9.22 30.56 1.99
CA ALA A 18 8.96 29.24 2.55
C ALA A 18 7.82 28.53 1.79
N GLY A 19 6.73 29.25 1.51
CA GLY A 19 5.62 28.72 0.73
C GLY A 19 6.01 28.31 -0.69
N LEU A 20 6.79 29.17 -1.39
CA LEU A 20 7.30 28.88 -2.72
C LEU A 20 8.22 27.66 -2.75
N ILE A 21 9.16 27.57 -1.80
CA ILE A 21 10.09 26.43 -1.69
C ILE A 21 9.32 25.13 -1.45
N MET A 22 8.29 25.12 -0.59
CA MET A 22 7.48 23.91 -0.36
C MET A 22 6.77 23.42 -1.63
N ILE A 23 6.22 24.35 -2.41
CA ILE A 23 5.55 24.02 -3.69
C ILE A 23 6.56 23.46 -4.69
N LEU A 24 7.70 24.13 -4.87
CA LEU A 24 8.75 23.70 -5.80
C LEU A 24 9.36 22.36 -5.39
N TYR A 25 9.58 22.15 -4.09
CA TYR A 25 10.09 20.89 -3.56
C TYR A 25 9.14 19.74 -3.87
N TYR A 26 7.82 19.92 -3.65
CA TYR A 26 6.84 18.91 -4.01
C TYR A 26 6.85 18.58 -5.51
N LEU A 27 6.93 19.59 -6.39
CA LEU A 27 6.98 19.37 -7.83
C LEU A 27 8.23 18.59 -8.25
N LEU A 28 9.39 18.95 -7.69
CA LEU A 28 10.64 18.24 -7.93
C LEU A 28 10.55 16.80 -7.44
N ASP A 29 10.00 16.60 -6.25
CA ASP A 29 9.80 15.28 -5.65
C ASP A 29 8.86 14.39 -6.49
N CYS A 30 7.80 14.97 -7.07
CA CYS A 30 6.94 14.27 -8.03
C CYS A 30 7.72 13.83 -9.27
N ILE A 31 8.59 14.68 -9.82
CA ILE A 31 9.41 14.36 -11.01
C ILE A 31 10.40 13.24 -10.70
N ILE A 32 11.09 13.32 -9.55
CA ILE A 32 12.06 12.31 -9.12
C ILE A 32 11.35 10.97 -8.86
N THR A 33 10.19 11.00 -8.19
CA THR A 33 9.40 9.80 -7.87
C THR A 33 8.81 9.14 -9.10
N ALA A 34 8.61 9.88 -10.20
CA ALA A 34 8.13 9.31 -11.45
C ALA A 34 9.13 8.33 -12.09
N ILE A 35 10.40 8.31 -11.65
CA ILE A 35 11.46 7.45 -12.18
C ILE A 35 11.57 6.16 -11.34
N PRO A 36 11.56 4.94 -11.95
CA PRO A 36 11.47 4.66 -13.39
C PRO A 36 10.04 4.85 -13.93
N TYR A 37 9.91 5.59 -15.03
CA TYR A 37 8.60 5.92 -15.60
C TYR A 37 7.98 4.69 -16.27
N ASN A 38 7.01 4.06 -15.59
CA ASN A 38 6.32 2.87 -16.10
C ASN A 38 4.81 2.95 -15.91
N PRO A 39 4.11 3.83 -16.64
CA PRO A 39 2.68 4.05 -16.50
C PRO A 39 1.84 2.85 -16.93
N LEU A 40 2.42 1.80 -17.52
CA LEU A 40 1.72 0.58 -17.92
C LEU A 40 1.63 -0.45 -16.79
N GLN A 41 2.50 -0.36 -15.79
CA GLN A 41 2.49 -1.31 -14.67
C GLN A 41 1.61 -0.84 -13.52
N ILE A 42 0.66 -1.68 -13.13
CA ILE A 42 -0.27 -1.42 -12.01
C ILE A 42 0.51 -1.11 -10.72
N THR A 43 1.60 -1.83 -10.43
CA THR A 43 2.44 -1.59 -9.25
C THR A 43 3.04 -0.19 -9.23
N TRP A 44 3.49 0.31 -10.39
CA TRP A 44 4.01 1.68 -10.51
C TRP A 44 2.88 2.69 -10.30
N GLN A 45 1.73 2.48 -10.94
CA GLN A 45 0.57 3.37 -10.82
C GLN A 45 0.10 3.50 -9.37
N VAL A 46 -0.01 2.37 -8.65
CA VAL A 46 -0.40 2.34 -7.23
C VAL A 46 0.65 3.04 -6.35
N GLY A 47 1.93 2.74 -6.54
CA GLY A 47 3.02 3.35 -5.77
C GLY A 47 3.11 4.87 -5.97
N PHE A 48 3.14 5.31 -7.23
CA PHE A 48 3.19 6.73 -7.59
C PHE A 48 1.98 7.49 -7.02
N THR A 49 0.78 6.96 -7.18
CA THR A 49 -0.46 7.56 -6.65
C THR A 49 -0.42 7.67 -5.13
N THR A 50 0.05 6.63 -4.45
CA THR A 50 0.16 6.62 -2.97
C THR A 50 1.07 7.75 -2.50
N LEU A 51 2.26 7.86 -3.08
CA LEU A 51 3.24 8.89 -2.70
C LEU A 51 2.73 10.30 -3.01
N LEU A 52 2.07 10.47 -4.16
CA LEU A 52 1.51 11.75 -4.58
C LEU A 52 0.41 12.24 -3.63
N VAL A 53 -0.43 11.33 -3.12
CA VAL A 53 -1.47 11.61 -2.13
C VAL A 53 -0.87 11.84 -0.74
N GLU A 54 0.06 10.99 -0.28
CA GLU A 54 0.68 11.14 1.03
C GLU A 54 1.47 12.45 1.18
N ARG A 55 2.07 12.94 0.09
CA ARG A 55 2.83 14.21 0.07
C ARG A 55 2.02 15.41 -0.41
N GLY A 56 0.76 15.21 -0.82
CA GLY A 56 -0.10 16.25 -1.39
C GLY A 56 -0.47 17.37 -0.41
N LEU A 57 -0.29 17.16 0.90
CA LEU A 57 -0.52 18.19 1.92
C LEU A 57 0.56 19.29 1.90
N THR A 58 1.81 18.95 1.59
CA THR A 58 2.96 19.87 1.56
C THR A 58 2.71 21.10 0.68
N PRO A 59 2.33 20.97 -0.60
CA PRO A 59 2.03 22.12 -1.44
C PRO A 59 0.84 22.95 -0.93
N MET A 60 -0.13 22.34 -0.25
CA MET A 60 -1.31 23.04 0.28
C MET A 60 -0.90 24.01 1.40
N VAL A 61 -0.05 23.55 2.31
CA VAL A 61 0.56 24.38 3.34
C VAL A 61 1.41 25.48 2.72
N GLY A 62 2.18 25.15 1.67
CA GLY A 62 2.98 26.13 0.93
C GLY A 62 2.13 27.26 0.33
N ILE A 63 0.99 26.91 -0.28
CA ILE A 63 0.02 27.88 -0.79
C ILE A 63 -0.53 28.73 0.36
N ALA A 64 -0.97 28.13 1.47
CA ALA A 64 -1.49 28.88 2.63
C ALA A 64 -0.48 29.90 3.19
N LEU A 65 0.80 29.51 3.32
CA LEU A 65 1.88 30.40 3.75
C LEU A 65 2.12 31.54 2.77
N LEU A 66 2.09 31.25 1.47
CA LEU A 66 2.23 32.25 0.41
C LEU A 66 1.10 33.29 0.53
N PHE A 67 -0.15 32.85 0.65
CA PHE A 67 -1.30 33.74 0.84
C PHE A 67 -1.23 34.57 2.13
N ALA A 68 -0.83 33.95 3.25
CA ALA A 68 -0.63 34.67 4.50
C ALA A 68 0.45 35.75 4.37
N GLY A 69 1.59 35.43 3.74
CA GLY A 69 2.66 36.38 3.48
C GLY A 69 2.21 37.57 2.61
N TYR A 70 1.39 37.34 1.59
CA TYR A 70 0.81 38.44 0.79
C TYR A 70 -0.16 39.32 1.59
N ARG A 71 -0.90 38.75 2.55
CA ARG A 71 -1.85 39.51 3.36
C ARG A 71 -1.16 40.34 4.46
N LEU A 72 -0.03 39.86 4.98
CA LEU A 72 0.84 40.60 5.91
C LEU A 72 1.52 41.80 5.25
N ASP A 73 1.86 41.67 3.96
CA ASP A 73 2.51 42.73 3.19
C ASP A 73 1.53 43.86 2.81
N ASN A 74 0.27 43.52 2.52
CA ASN A 74 -0.79 44.46 2.16
C ASN A 74 -2.09 44.20 2.96
N PRO A 75 -2.19 44.61 4.23
CA PRO A 75 -3.34 44.33 5.10
C PRO A 75 -4.66 44.99 4.67
N GLY A 76 -4.61 45.98 3.77
CA GLY A 76 -5.78 46.71 3.24
C GLY A 76 -6.22 46.32 1.83
N ALA A 77 -5.46 45.50 1.10
CA ALA A 77 -5.83 45.03 -0.24
C ALA A 77 -6.87 43.91 -0.12
N ALA A 78 -8.12 44.28 0.15
CA ALA A 78 -9.26 43.36 0.19
C ALA A 78 -9.54 42.72 -1.18
N SER A 79 -9.03 43.32 -2.27
CA SER A 79 -9.07 42.76 -3.61
C SER A 79 -7.66 42.55 -4.14
N MET A 80 -7.43 41.42 -4.81
CA MET A 80 -6.19 41.11 -5.54
C MET A 80 -5.93 42.03 -6.74
N ALA A 81 -6.82 42.99 -7.00
CA ALA A 81 -6.83 43.86 -8.18
C ALA A 81 -5.83 45.03 -8.16
N ASP A 82 -5.07 45.24 -7.08
CA ASP A 82 -4.08 46.32 -7.05
C ASP A 82 -2.74 45.92 -7.69
N GLN A 83 -2.59 46.46 -8.91
CA GLN A 83 -1.36 46.93 -9.59
C GLN A 83 -0.54 46.03 -10.51
N LYS A 84 -0.84 44.74 -10.73
CA LYS A 84 -0.12 43.93 -11.75
C LYS A 84 -1.05 43.07 -12.62
N PRO A 85 -0.73 42.85 -13.91
CA PRO A 85 -1.48 41.94 -14.76
C PRO A 85 -1.48 40.54 -14.13
N ALA A 86 -2.61 39.83 -14.17
CA ALA A 86 -2.83 38.56 -13.46
C ALA A 86 -1.75 37.50 -13.70
N ILE A 87 -1.12 37.50 -14.88
CA ILE A 87 -0.05 36.55 -15.28
C ILE A 87 1.27 36.82 -14.55
N GLN A 88 1.52 38.06 -14.11
CA GLN A 88 2.69 38.45 -13.32
C GLN A 88 2.48 38.25 -11.81
N ASP A 89 1.28 37.87 -11.39
CA ASP A 89 0.97 37.61 -9.99
C ASP A 89 1.19 36.14 -9.66
N LEU A 90 2.14 35.85 -8.76
CA LEU A 90 2.43 34.49 -8.29
C LEU A 90 1.19 33.84 -7.64
N ARG A 91 0.27 34.63 -7.10
CA ARG A 91 -0.99 34.15 -6.50
C ARG A 91 -1.91 33.52 -7.54
N PHE A 92 -1.92 34.04 -8.77
CA PHE A 92 -2.69 33.45 -9.88
C PHE A 92 -2.17 32.05 -10.21
N TRP A 93 -0.85 31.89 -10.35
CA TRP A 93 -0.23 30.58 -10.59
C TRP A 93 -0.46 29.60 -9.45
N ALA A 94 -0.40 30.05 -8.19
CA ALA A 94 -0.71 29.22 -7.03
C ALA A 94 -2.17 28.73 -7.04
N LEU A 95 -3.13 29.57 -7.44
CA LEU A 95 -4.55 29.19 -7.52
C LEU A 95 -4.87 28.29 -8.71
N LEU A 96 -4.23 28.54 -9.86
CA LEU A 96 -4.33 27.68 -11.02
C LEU A 96 -3.79 26.28 -10.69
N LEU A 97 -2.61 26.24 -10.05
CA LEU A 97 -2.01 25.00 -9.56
C LEU A 97 -2.92 24.31 -8.54
N SER A 98 -3.52 25.03 -7.59
CA SER A 98 -4.48 24.49 -6.64
C SER A 98 -5.66 23.82 -7.34
N THR A 99 -6.25 24.50 -8.32
CA THR A 99 -7.40 23.98 -9.07
C THR A 99 -7.02 22.72 -9.85
N LEU A 100 -5.85 22.74 -10.50
CA LEU A 100 -5.32 21.60 -11.24
C LEU A 100 -5.06 20.40 -10.32
N LEU A 101 -4.39 20.61 -9.18
CA LEU A 101 -4.13 19.57 -8.19
C LEU A 101 -5.43 19.00 -7.61
N GLY A 102 -6.42 19.84 -7.31
CA GLY A 102 -7.72 19.40 -6.83
C GLY A 102 -8.42 18.46 -7.82
N LEU A 103 -8.37 18.79 -9.11
CA LEU A 103 -8.91 17.94 -10.17
C LEU A 103 -8.12 16.63 -10.31
N ILE A 104 -6.79 16.68 -10.25
CA ILE A 104 -5.93 15.50 -10.29
C ILE A 104 -6.27 14.58 -9.12
N PHE A 105 -6.31 15.09 -7.88
CA PHE A 105 -6.65 14.28 -6.70
C PHE A 105 -8.05 13.68 -6.78
N LEU A 106 -9.01 14.40 -7.35
CA LEU A 106 -10.36 13.89 -7.56
C LEU A 106 -10.36 12.71 -8.56
N LEU A 107 -9.62 12.82 -9.67
CA LEU A 107 -9.52 11.77 -10.69
C LEU A 107 -8.71 10.56 -10.21
N LEU A 108 -7.75 10.78 -9.31
CA LEU A 108 -6.96 9.73 -8.68
C LEU A 108 -7.83 8.76 -7.87
N VAL A 109 -8.97 9.21 -7.32
CA VAL A 109 -9.88 8.35 -6.54
C VAL A 109 -10.36 7.15 -7.37
N PRO A 110 -11.16 7.31 -8.45
CA PRO A 110 -11.64 6.15 -9.22
C PRO A 110 -10.50 5.33 -9.84
N PHE A 111 -9.43 6.00 -10.26
CA PHE A 111 -8.25 5.34 -10.84
C PHE A 111 -7.55 4.41 -9.84
N HIS A 112 -7.28 4.89 -8.62
CA HIS A 112 -6.60 4.13 -7.58
C HIS A 112 -7.43 2.93 -7.09
N PHE A 113 -8.75 3.11 -6.96
CA PHE A 113 -9.68 2.03 -6.60
C PHE A 113 -9.65 0.90 -7.64
N ASN A 114 -9.72 1.24 -8.93
CA ASN A 114 -9.66 0.26 -10.01
C ASN A 114 -8.33 -0.51 -10.01
N ASN A 115 -7.22 0.20 -9.81
CA ASN A 115 -5.88 -0.40 -9.84
C ASN A 115 -5.61 -1.32 -8.65
N ILE A 116 -6.01 -0.93 -7.43
CA ILE A 116 -5.91 -1.81 -6.27
C ILE A 116 -6.76 -3.06 -6.48
N ARG A 117 -7.96 -2.92 -7.05
CA ARG A 117 -8.81 -4.08 -7.34
C ARG A 117 -8.12 -5.03 -8.32
N LEU A 118 -7.59 -4.53 -9.43
CA LEU A 118 -6.87 -5.34 -10.41
C LEU A 118 -5.63 -6.02 -9.81
N GLN A 119 -4.88 -5.31 -8.96
CA GLN A 119 -3.72 -5.86 -8.24
C GLN A 119 -4.14 -6.99 -7.29
N SER A 120 -5.21 -6.76 -6.51
CA SER A 120 -5.76 -7.75 -5.57
C SER A 120 -6.30 -8.98 -6.31
N ASP A 121 -7.06 -8.79 -7.38
CA ASP A 121 -7.59 -9.90 -8.20
C ASP A 121 -6.44 -10.72 -8.82
N GLY A 122 -5.37 -10.07 -9.27
CA GLY A 122 -4.15 -10.73 -9.75
C GLY A 122 -3.46 -11.56 -8.66
N ALA A 123 -3.29 -10.97 -7.46
CA ALA A 123 -2.71 -11.66 -6.32
C ALA A 123 -3.56 -12.87 -5.87
N LEU A 124 -4.88 -12.70 -5.80
CA LEU A 124 -5.82 -13.77 -5.46
C LEU A 124 -5.78 -14.91 -6.49
N LYS A 125 -5.68 -14.61 -7.79
CA LYS A 125 -5.50 -15.64 -8.83
C LYS A 125 -4.20 -16.41 -8.63
N GLN A 126 -3.11 -15.73 -8.29
CA GLN A 126 -1.82 -16.36 -8.05
C GLN A 126 -1.85 -17.25 -6.79
N ILE A 127 -2.45 -16.78 -5.70
CA ILE A 127 -2.65 -17.56 -4.47
C ILE A 127 -3.48 -18.82 -4.75
N ASN A 128 -4.59 -18.67 -5.47
CA ASN A 128 -5.43 -19.79 -5.89
C ASN A 128 -4.65 -20.80 -6.73
N SER A 129 -3.92 -20.33 -7.76
CA SER A 129 -3.12 -21.21 -8.62
C SER A 129 -2.03 -21.96 -7.84
N ARG A 130 -1.31 -21.29 -6.95
CA ARG A 130 -0.27 -21.93 -6.10
C ARG A 130 -0.87 -22.99 -5.18
N ALA A 131 -1.98 -22.68 -4.50
CA ALA A 131 -2.65 -23.63 -3.63
C ALA A 131 -3.17 -24.86 -4.41
N SER A 132 -3.81 -24.64 -5.57
CA SER A 132 -4.25 -25.73 -6.43
C SER A 132 -3.09 -26.59 -6.93
N GLN A 133 -1.98 -25.99 -7.37
CA GLN A 133 -0.80 -26.73 -7.79
C GLN A 133 -0.19 -27.54 -6.64
N ALA A 134 -0.15 -26.99 -5.42
CA ALA A 134 0.37 -27.69 -4.25
C ALA A 134 -0.50 -28.92 -3.91
N VAL A 135 -1.83 -28.77 -3.92
CA VAL A 135 -2.77 -29.89 -3.72
C VAL A 135 -2.60 -30.95 -4.82
N SER A 136 -2.55 -30.54 -6.09
CA SER A 136 -2.35 -31.48 -7.21
C SER A 136 -1.02 -32.24 -7.13
N ARG A 137 0.06 -31.62 -6.61
CA ARG A 137 1.33 -32.32 -6.38
C ARG A 137 1.20 -33.39 -5.29
N ILE A 138 0.48 -33.10 -4.22
CA ILE A 138 0.20 -34.08 -3.16
C ILE A 138 -0.62 -35.25 -3.72
N ASP A 139 -1.68 -34.94 -4.48
CA ASP A 139 -2.52 -35.95 -5.12
C ASP A 139 -1.76 -36.80 -6.14
N ALA A 140 -0.81 -36.21 -6.88
CA ALA A 140 0.02 -36.94 -7.84
C ALA A 140 1.07 -37.85 -7.17
N GLN A 141 1.57 -37.47 -5.98
CA GLN A 141 2.56 -38.26 -5.24
C GLN A 141 1.93 -39.40 -4.42
N ARG A 142 0.67 -39.23 -4.01
CA ARG A 142 -0.04 -40.19 -3.16
C ARG A 142 -0.02 -41.64 -3.71
N PRO A 143 -0.35 -41.92 -5.00
CA PRO A 143 -0.35 -43.29 -5.52
C PRO A 143 1.03 -43.95 -5.47
N GLN A 144 2.10 -43.16 -5.65
CA GLN A 144 3.48 -43.66 -5.62
C GLN A 144 3.90 -44.03 -4.20
N ILE A 145 3.50 -43.22 -3.21
CA ILE A 145 3.72 -43.49 -1.78
C ILE A 145 2.91 -44.73 -1.34
N GLU A 146 1.63 -44.82 -1.74
CA GLU A 146 0.80 -45.99 -1.47
C GLU A 146 1.37 -47.27 -2.10
N ALA A 147 1.91 -47.20 -3.32
CA ALA A 147 2.53 -48.35 -3.98
C ALA A 147 3.81 -48.82 -3.28
N GLN A 148 4.68 -47.91 -2.85
CA GLN A 148 5.90 -48.26 -2.10
C GLN A 148 5.59 -48.88 -0.74
N LEU A 149 4.50 -48.46 -0.08
CA LEU A 149 4.11 -48.99 1.22
C LEU A 149 3.31 -50.29 1.13
N LYS A 150 2.78 -50.65 -0.05
CA LYS A 150 2.26 -51.99 -0.34
C LYS A 150 3.36 -52.99 -0.71
N ASP A 151 4.56 -52.53 -1.08
CA ASP A 151 5.72 -53.39 -1.33
C ASP A 151 6.29 -53.92 0.01
N PRO A 152 6.38 -55.25 0.21
CA PRO A 152 6.99 -55.86 1.39
C PRO A 152 8.39 -55.33 1.72
N ARG A 153 9.16 -54.91 0.71
CA ARG A 153 10.51 -54.34 0.91
C ARG A 153 10.47 -52.96 1.56
N GLY A 154 9.48 -52.13 1.20
CA GLY A 154 9.29 -50.80 1.79
C GLY A 154 8.86 -50.88 3.25
N VAL A 155 7.94 -51.80 3.57
CA VAL A 155 7.50 -52.05 4.96
C VAL A 155 8.64 -52.63 5.81
N ALA A 156 9.46 -53.52 5.24
CA ALA A 156 10.62 -54.07 5.95
C ALA A 156 11.68 -53.00 6.30
N GLN A 157 11.93 -52.05 5.41
CA GLN A 157 12.80 -50.90 5.68
C GLN A 157 12.24 -49.98 6.78
N LEU A 158 10.93 -49.76 6.79
CA LEU A 158 10.25 -48.99 7.84
C LEU A 158 10.38 -49.67 9.21
N LYS A 159 10.18 -50.99 9.27
CA LYS A 159 10.37 -51.77 10.50
C LYS A 159 11.80 -51.69 11.04
N GLN A 160 12.81 -51.77 10.17
CA GLN A 160 14.20 -51.58 10.58
C GLN A 160 14.49 -50.17 11.12
N GLN A 161 13.83 -49.13 10.59
CA GLN A 161 13.95 -47.77 11.13
C GLN A 161 13.29 -47.65 12.51
N ILE A 162 12.13 -48.30 12.72
CA ILE A 162 11.47 -48.35 14.03
C ILE A 162 12.37 -49.04 15.06
N GLU A 163 12.98 -50.19 14.73
CA GLU A 163 13.91 -50.88 15.62
C GLU A 163 15.13 -50.03 15.99
N LYS A 164 15.73 -49.32 15.01
CA LYS A 164 16.84 -48.40 15.29
C LYS A 164 16.43 -47.24 16.18
N LEU A 165 15.22 -46.72 16.00
CA LEU A 165 14.69 -45.63 16.80
C LEU A 165 14.36 -46.09 18.23
N ASP A 166 13.77 -47.27 18.39
CA ASP A 166 13.50 -47.89 19.69
C ASP A 166 14.83 -48.14 20.44
N GLN A 167 15.86 -48.67 19.76
CA GLN A 167 17.20 -48.83 20.33
C GLN A 167 17.82 -47.51 20.79
N ALA A 168 17.73 -46.44 19.99
CA ALA A 168 18.28 -45.13 20.35
C ALA A 168 17.53 -44.47 21.54
N ILE A 169 16.23 -44.70 21.64
CA ILE A 169 15.40 -44.24 22.76
C ILE A 169 15.72 -45.04 24.04
N GLU A 170 15.83 -46.36 23.96
CA GLU A 170 16.13 -47.24 25.10
C GLU A 170 17.57 -47.10 25.59
N SER A 171 18.52 -46.90 24.68
CA SER A 171 19.94 -46.73 25.03
C SER A 171 20.26 -45.33 25.58
N GLY A 172 19.27 -44.44 25.69
CA GLY A 172 19.46 -43.08 26.18
C GLY A 172 20.35 -42.19 25.29
N GLN A 173 20.48 -42.53 24.00
CA GLN A 173 21.30 -41.76 23.04
C GLN A 173 20.56 -40.52 22.50
N ILE A 174 19.25 -40.44 22.71
CA ILE A 174 18.43 -39.28 22.35
C ILE A 174 18.50 -38.23 23.50
N PRO A 175 18.90 -36.98 23.22
CA PRO A 175 18.87 -35.91 24.21
C PRO A 175 17.47 -35.74 24.84
N PRO A 176 17.36 -35.40 26.13
CA PRO A 176 16.08 -35.32 26.82
C PRO A 176 15.13 -34.27 26.22
N GLU A 177 15.64 -33.23 25.56
CA GLU A 177 14.80 -32.25 24.84
C GLU A 177 14.14 -32.83 23.59
N GLN A 178 14.71 -33.89 22.99
CA GLN A 178 14.25 -34.49 21.73
C GLN A 178 13.45 -35.79 21.94
N LEU A 179 13.45 -36.35 23.15
CA LEU A 179 12.67 -37.54 23.52
C LEU A 179 11.17 -37.45 23.17
N PRO A 180 10.47 -36.32 23.38
CA PRO A 180 9.05 -36.21 23.01
C PRO A 180 8.82 -36.34 21.50
N GLN A 181 9.70 -35.73 20.70
CA GLN A 181 9.64 -35.81 19.23
C GLN A 181 9.99 -37.21 18.74
N ALA A 182 11.00 -37.86 19.34
CA ALA A 182 11.38 -39.24 19.00
C ALA A 182 10.23 -40.23 19.28
N LYS A 183 9.53 -40.09 20.41
CA LYS A 183 8.35 -40.91 20.74
C LYS A 183 7.18 -40.66 19.80
N ALA A 184 6.93 -39.41 19.43
CA ALA A 184 5.89 -39.06 18.45
C ALA A 184 6.18 -39.66 17.06
N ASN A 185 7.44 -39.54 16.60
CA ASN A 185 7.88 -40.14 15.33
C ASN A 185 7.73 -41.67 15.35
N ARG A 186 8.05 -42.32 16.47
CA ARG A 186 7.89 -43.76 16.66
C ARG A 186 6.43 -44.20 16.54
N GLN A 187 5.50 -43.50 17.19
CA GLN A 187 4.06 -43.77 17.06
C GLN A 187 3.55 -43.58 15.63
N LEU A 188 4.06 -42.57 14.93
CA LEU A 188 3.73 -42.31 13.52
C LEU A 188 4.20 -43.48 12.63
N LEU A 189 5.45 -43.92 12.79
CA LEU A 189 6.02 -45.03 12.02
C LEU A 189 5.31 -46.38 12.31
N ASP A 190 4.93 -46.63 13.56
CA ASP A 190 4.17 -47.82 13.96
C ASP A 190 2.75 -47.84 13.35
N SER A 191 2.07 -46.68 13.31
CA SER A 191 0.75 -46.57 12.69
C SER A 191 0.80 -46.75 11.16
N ILE A 192 1.85 -46.25 10.49
CA ILE A 192 2.10 -46.50 9.06
C ILE A 192 2.41 -47.98 8.79
N THR A 193 3.08 -48.67 9.72
CA THR A 193 3.43 -50.09 9.55
C THR A 193 2.21 -51.00 9.75
N LYS A 194 1.29 -50.64 10.66
CA LYS A 194 0.07 -51.42 10.96
C LYS A 194 -1.04 -51.20 9.94
N ASP A 195 -1.22 -49.96 9.49
CA ASP A 195 -2.30 -49.61 8.56
C ASP A 195 -1.86 -48.48 7.59
N PRO A 196 -0.93 -48.78 6.65
CA PRO A 196 -0.23 -47.79 5.84
C PRO A 196 -1.19 -46.89 5.07
N THR A 197 -2.25 -47.47 4.49
CA THR A 197 -3.23 -46.72 3.69
C THR A 197 -3.97 -45.68 4.53
N LYS A 198 -4.33 -46.01 5.77
CA LYS A 198 -5.09 -45.10 6.65
C LYS A 198 -4.22 -43.95 7.17
N ALA A 199 -2.99 -44.25 7.59
CA ALA A 199 -2.05 -43.25 8.11
C ALA A 199 -1.61 -42.24 7.03
N ILE A 200 -1.34 -42.71 5.79
CA ILE A 200 -1.01 -41.83 4.65
C ILE A 200 -2.20 -40.94 4.31
N ASN A 201 -3.41 -41.50 4.24
CA ASN A 201 -4.60 -40.72 3.91
C ASN A 201 -4.84 -39.61 4.93
N GLN A 202 -4.63 -39.89 6.22
CA GLN A 202 -4.71 -38.85 7.25
C GLN A 202 -3.68 -37.74 7.05
N GLN A 203 -2.40 -38.07 6.82
CA GLN A 203 -1.36 -37.06 6.59
C GLN A 203 -1.58 -36.24 5.32
N VAL A 204 -2.05 -36.89 4.25
CA VAL A 204 -2.39 -36.22 2.98
C VAL A 204 -3.53 -35.23 3.20
N GLU A 205 -4.60 -35.64 3.88
CA GLU A 205 -5.72 -34.77 4.18
C GLU A 205 -5.34 -33.64 5.15
N GLU A 206 -4.51 -33.89 6.14
CA GLU A 206 -3.94 -32.85 7.01
C GLU A 206 -3.10 -31.83 6.23
N ALA A 207 -2.22 -32.30 5.33
CA ALA A 207 -1.39 -31.44 4.50
C ALA A 207 -2.25 -30.56 3.55
N LYS A 208 -3.29 -31.14 2.93
CA LYS A 208 -4.25 -30.39 2.12
C LYS A 208 -5.02 -29.38 2.94
N ASN A 209 -5.53 -29.78 4.11
CA ASN A 209 -6.26 -28.89 5.01
C ASN A 209 -5.40 -27.72 5.46
N LYS A 210 -4.10 -27.96 5.73
CA LYS A 210 -3.15 -26.89 6.06
C LYS A 210 -2.96 -25.92 4.90
N ILE A 211 -2.79 -26.41 3.66
CA ILE A 211 -2.68 -25.57 2.46
C ILE A 211 -3.94 -24.74 2.25
N LEU A 212 -5.12 -25.34 2.43
CA LEU A 212 -6.41 -24.65 2.30
C LEU A 212 -6.61 -23.61 3.41
N ALA A 213 -6.22 -23.92 4.65
CA ALA A 213 -6.27 -22.99 5.76
C ALA A 213 -5.34 -21.79 5.52
N GLU A 214 -4.10 -22.04 5.10
CA GLU A 214 -3.12 -21.01 4.76
C GLU A 214 -3.61 -20.14 3.59
N LYS A 215 -4.15 -20.77 2.54
CA LYS A 215 -4.79 -20.07 1.42
C LYS A 215 -5.87 -19.11 1.92
N LEU A 216 -6.81 -19.59 2.73
CA LEU A 216 -7.91 -18.77 3.25
C LEU A 216 -7.40 -17.60 4.10
N GLU A 217 -6.35 -17.82 4.89
CA GLU A 217 -5.73 -16.77 5.69
C GLU A 217 -5.07 -15.70 4.81
N VAL A 218 -4.26 -16.10 3.84
CA VAL A 218 -3.58 -15.19 2.92
C VAL A 218 -4.57 -14.43 2.03
N GLU A 219 -5.64 -15.08 1.57
CA GLU A 219 -6.73 -14.42 0.84
C GLU A 219 -7.42 -13.35 1.69
N LYS A 220 -7.73 -13.65 2.97
CA LYS A 220 -8.31 -12.68 3.90
C LYS A 220 -7.38 -11.50 4.13
N ARG A 221 -6.09 -11.74 4.35
CA ARG A 221 -5.07 -10.67 4.53
C ARG A 221 -4.99 -9.79 3.29
N THR A 222 -4.88 -10.39 2.10
CA THR A 222 -4.80 -9.67 0.82
C THR A 222 -6.03 -8.77 0.59
N LYS A 223 -7.24 -9.29 0.85
CA LYS A 223 -8.47 -8.49 0.77
C LYS A 223 -8.50 -7.36 1.80
N THR A 224 -8.06 -7.63 3.02
CA THR A 224 -8.03 -6.64 4.11
C THR A 224 -7.05 -5.51 3.81
N GLU A 225 -5.86 -5.84 3.30
CA GLU A 225 -4.86 -4.86 2.88
C GLU A 225 -5.35 -4.00 1.72
N ALA A 226 -6.00 -4.62 0.73
CA ALA A 226 -6.63 -3.90 -0.38
C ALA A 226 -7.69 -2.90 0.12
N LEU A 227 -8.56 -3.31 1.05
CA LEU A 227 -9.57 -2.42 1.65
C LEU A 227 -8.92 -1.31 2.48
N LYS A 228 -7.89 -1.62 3.28
CA LYS A 228 -7.16 -0.63 4.07
C LYS A 228 -6.50 0.42 3.19
N SER A 229 -5.87 -0.01 2.09
CA SER A 229 -5.24 0.86 1.11
C SER A 229 -6.28 1.75 0.40
N GLN A 230 -7.40 1.17 -0.05
CA GLN A 230 -8.50 1.90 -0.68
C GLN A 230 -9.04 3.00 0.23
N SER A 231 -9.33 2.67 1.49
CA SER A 231 -9.88 3.65 2.44
C SER A 231 -8.87 4.74 2.76
N ARG A 232 -7.62 4.39 3.11
CA ARG A 232 -6.63 5.38 3.54
C ARG A 232 -6.28 6.37 2.42
N ILE A 233 -5.99 5.88 1.22
CA ILE A 233 -5.55 6.72 0.10
C ILE A 233 -6.76 7.39 -0.56
N GLY A 234 -7.88 6.68 -0.67
CA GLY A 234 -9.14 7.24 -1.16
C GLY A 234 -9.65 8.42 -0.32
N LEU A 235 -9.65 8.27 1.01
CA LEU A 235 -10.07 9.36 1.90
C LEU A 235 -9.09 10.54 1.86
N ASN A 236 -7.77 10.28 1.87
CA ASN A 236 -6.78 11.36 1.80
C ASN A 236 -6.87 12.13 0.47
N SER A 237 -7.02 11.43 -0.66
CA SER A 237 -7.16 12.07 -1.97
C SER A 237 -8.46 12.89 -2.07
N LEU A 238 -9.57 12.41 -1.51
CA LEU A 238 -10.81 13.17 -1.46
C LEU A 238 -10.68 14.42 -0.58
N LEU A 239 -10.05 14.31 0.59
CA LEU A 239 -9.80 15.43 1.49
C LEU A 239 -8.93 16.50 0.81
N LEU A 240 -7.87 16.07 0.12
CA LEU A 240 -7.02 16.96 -0.66
C LEU A 240 -7.80 17.62 -1.80
N ALA A 241 -8.60 16.85 -2.55
CA ALA A 241 -9.42 17.38 -3.64
C ALA A 241 -10.39 18.47 -3.13
N ILE A 242 -11.01 18.27 -1.98
CA ILE A 242 -11.86 19.27 -1.33
C ILE A 242 -11.04 20.51 -0.94
N GLY A 243 -9.90 20.33 -0.25
CA GLY A 243 -9.05 21.44 0.18
C GLY A 243 -8.57 22.31 -0.98
N TYR A 244 -7.99 21.67 -2.00
CA TYR A 244 -7.51 22.32 -3.21
C TYR A 244 -8.64 22.91 -4.06
N GLY A 245 -9.79 22.23 -4.13
CA GLY A 245 -10.97 22.70 -4.83
C GLY A 245 -11.53 23.98 -4.20
N LEU A 246 -11.64 24.03 -2.87
CA LEU A 246 -12.09 25.23 -2.15
C LEU A 246 -11.13 26.40 -2.35
N ILE A 247 -9.81 26.18 -2.18
CA ILE A 247 -8.80 27.22 -2.37
C ILE A 247 -8.82 27.74 -3.82
N GLY A 248 -8.81 26.84 -4.79
CA GLY A 248 -8.81 27.18 -6.21
C GLY A 248 -10.08 27.93 -6.63
N TRP A 249 -11.26 27.40 -6.30
CA TRP A 249 -12.55 27.98 -6.67
C TRP A 249 -12.79 29.35 -6.03
N THR A 250 -12.55 29.47 -4.72
CA THR A 250 -12.74 30.74 -4.01
C THR A 250 -11.75 31.80 -4.49
N GLY A 251 -10.49 31.43 -4.71
CA GLY A 251 -9.47 32.32 -5.24
C GLY A 251 -9.74 32.79 -6.67
N LEU A 252 -10.00 31.87 -7.61
CA LEU A 252 -10.30 32.22 -9.00
C LEU A 252 -11.56 33.08 -9.11
N ARG A 253 -12.64 32.74 -8.37
CA ARG A 253 -13.88 33.52 -8.39
C ARG A 253 -13.65 34.95 -7.90
N SER A 254 -12.84 35.14 -6.86
CA SER A 254 -12.51 36.48 -6.34
C SER A 254 -11.73 37.34 -7.34
N LEU A 255 -10.84 36.71 -8.14
CA LEU A 255 -10.08 37.37 -9.20
C LEU A 255 -10.97 37.74 -10.39
N LEU A 256 -11.84 36.82 -10.82
CA LEU A 256 -12.76 37.00 -11.95
C LEU A 256 -13.85 38.03 -11.66
N SER A 257 -14.46 38.02 -10.46
CA SER A 257 -15.47 39.00 -10.08
C SER A 257 -14.89 40.42 -9.97
N SER A 258 -13.64 40.55 -9.52
CA SER A 258 -12.97 41.85 -9.46
C SER A 258 -12.54 42.38 -10.84
N SER A 259 -12.33 41.51 -11.83
CA SER A 259 -12.04 41.90 -13.21
C SER A 259 -13.30 42.37 -13.96
N ALA A 260 -14.44 41.69 -13.76
CA ALA A 260 -15.72 42.04 -14.39
C ALA A 260 -16.28 43.41 -13.93
N GLY A 261 -15.99 43.83 -12.69
CA GLY A 261 -16.34 45.17 -12.19
C GLY A 261 -15.54 46.31 -12.84
N ARG A 262 -14.40 46.01 -13.47
CA ARG A 262 -13.49 46.99 -14.06
C ARG A 262 -13.78 47.28 -15.54
N SER A 263 -14.65 46.48 -16.19
CA SER A 263 -15.08 46.66 -17.59
C SER A 263 -16.33 47.52 -17.74
N LYS A 264 -16.92 48.01 -16.63
CA LYS A 264 -18.13 48.85 -16.61
C LYS A 264 -17.90 50.27 -16.09
N VAL A 265 -16.66 50.70 -15.95
CA VAL A 265 -16.28 52.08 -15.60
C VAL A 265 -15.51 52.68 -16.76
#